data_AF-A0A654LVV0-F1
#
_entry.id   AF-A0A654LVV0-F1
#
_cell.length_a   1.000
_cell.length_b   1.000
_cell.length_c   1.000
_cell.angle_alpha   90.00
_cell.angle_beta   90.00
_cell.angle_gamma   90.00
#
_symmetry.space_group_name_H-M   'P 1'
#
loop_
_entity.id
_entity.type
_entity.pdbx_description
1 polymer ?
#
loop_
_entity_poly.entity_id
_entity_poly.type
_entity_poly.pdbx_seq_one_letter_code
_entity_poly.pdbx_strand_id
1 'polypeptide(L)'
;MKNRFRIETYRIRGLSYEIGLILTLLPILLITVGGITSVNASSNEISCFERGIVDGEDHPFNQRTYNNCGDDYHQGFLEGCMSVEGNTREVCESATDA
;
A
#
# COMPACT_ATOMS: atom_id res chain seq x y z
N MET A 1 -5.18 20.97 64.81
CA MET A 1 -5.83 20.52 63.55
C MET A 1 -5.06 20.81 62.26
N LYS A 2 -4.02 21.66 62.24
CA LYS A 2 -3.30 22.07 61.01
C LYS A 2 -2.28 21.05 60.45
N ASN A 3 -1.89 20.03 61.24
CA ASN A 3 -0.85 19.06 60.85
C ASN A 3 -1.39 17.83 60.11
N ARG A 4 -2.69 17.49 60.22
CA ARG A 4 -3.29 16.37 59.46
C ARG A 4 -3.51 16.70 57.99
N PHE A 5 -3.82 17.96 57.67
CA PHE A 5 -4.14 18.35 56.29
C PHE A 5 -2.93 18.34 55.35
N ARG A 6 -1.73 18.66 55.86
CA ARG A 6 -0.50 18.63 55.05
C ARG A 6 -0.09 17.21 54.67
N ILE A 7 -0.27 16.23 55.56
CA ILE A 7 0.19 14.85 55.35
C ILE A 7 -0.55 14.17 54.20
N GLU A 8 -1.86 14.43 54.06
CA GLU A 8 -2.68 13.89 52.96
C GLU A 8 -2.30 14.49 51.60
N THR A 9 -1.85 15.75 51.55
CA THR A 9 -1.48 16.39 50.28
C THR A 9 -0.16 15.86 49.70
N TYR A 10 0.77 15.41 50.53
CA TYR A 10 2.03 14.80 50.08
C TYR A 10 1.83 13.37 49.58
N ARG A 11 0.90 12.61 50.17
CA ARG A 11 0.58 11.23 49.78
C ARG A 11 -0.07 11.16 48.40
N ILE A 12 -1.00 12.09 48.11
CA ILE A 12 -1.71 12.18 46.81
C ILE A 12 -0.77 12.63 45.68
N ARG A 13 0.24 13.46 45.99
CA ARG A 13 1.26 13.94 45.03
C ARG A 13 2.34 12.90 44.69
N GLY A 14 2.62 11.96 45.59
CA GLY A 14 3.53 10.84 45.32
C GLY A 14 2.88 9.76 44.44
N LEU A 15 1.60 9.44 44.71
CA LEU A 15 0.86 8.40 43.99
C LEU A 15 0.52 8.77 42.53
N SER A 16 0.41 10.06 42.22
CA SER A 16 0.10 10.55 40.87
C SER A 16 1.30 10.52 39.93
N TYR A 17 2.52 10.63 40.46
CA TYR A 17 3.75 10.57 39.67
C TYR A 17 4.03 9.16 39.14
N GLU A 18 3.85 8.15 39.99
CA GLU A 18 4.07 6.74 39.63
C GLU A 18 3.06 6.25 38.56
N ILE A 19 1.79 6.64 38.67
CA ILE A 19 0.75 6.25 37.70
C ILE A 19 0.97 6.95 36.35
N GLY A 20 1.40 8.23 36.36
CA GLY A 20 1.71 8.98 35.13
C GLY A 20 2.91 8.43 34.35
N LEU A 21 3.91 7.89 35.07
CA LEU A 21 5.10 7.29 34.47
C LEU A 21 4.76 5.95 33.78
N ILE A 22 3.89 5.14 34.39
CA ILE A 22 3.45 3.86 33.81
C ILE A 22 2.63 4.08 32.53
N LEU A 23 1.73 5.08 32.51
CA LEU A 23 0.91 5.40 31.34
C LEU A 23 1.70 5.88 30.13
N THR A 24 2.85 6.54 30.33
CA THR A 24 3.69 7.06 29.24
C THR A 24 4.70 6.03 28.72
N LEU A 25 5.19 5.12 29.57
CA LEU A 25 6.18 4.10 29.17
C LEU A 25 5.58 2.86 28.50
N LEU A 26 4.35 2.48 28.85
CA LEU A 26 3.66 1.31 28.27
C LEU A 26 3.51 1.35 26.74
N PRO A 27 3.10 2.47 26.10
CA PRO A 27 2.98 2.52 24.64
C PRO A 27 4.35 2.47 23.94
N ILE A 28 5.40 3.03 24.56
CA ILE A 28 6.76 3.02 24.00
C ILE A 28 7.33 1.59 24.00
N LEU A 29 7.09 0.82 25.07
CA LEU A 29 7.49 -0.59 25.15
C LEU A 29 6.81 -1.44 24.08
N LEU A 30 5.52 -1.22 23.81
CA LEU A 30 4.79 -1.95 22.77
C LEU A 30 5.34 -1.71 21.36
N ILE A 31 5.84 -0.50 21.06
CA ILE A 31 6.46 -0.18 19.77
C ILE A 31 7.79 -0.94 19.58
N THR A 32 8.55 -1.18 20.65
CA THR A 32 9.84 -1.91 20.55
C THR A 32 9.68 -3.42 20.38
N VAL A 33 8.60 -4.01 20.90
CA VAL A 33 8.34 -5.46 20.82
C VAL A 33 7.51 -5.80 19.57
N GLY A 34 6.63 -4.90 19.14
CA GLY A 34 5.96 -4.94 17.84
C GLY A 34 6.94 -4.55 16.74
N GLY A 35 7.86 -5.46 16.42
CA GLY A 35 8.93 -5.26 15.45
C GLY A 35 8.45 -4.59 14.17
N ILE A 36 9.29 -3.72 13.61
CA ILE A 36 9.11 -3.11 12.30
C ILE A 36 8.93 -4.26 11.30
N THR A 37 7.69 -4.52 10.88
CA THR A 37 7.43 -5.36 9.73
C THR A 37 7.91 -4.58 8.52
N SER A 38 9.14 -4.86 8.08
CA SER A 38 9.61 -4.40 6.78
C SER A 38 8.66 -4.99 5.73
N VAL A 39 7.77 -4.15 5.17
CA VAL A 39 7.12 -4.48 3.91
C VAL A 39 8.20 -4.47 2.86
N ASN A 40 8.64 -5.66 2.47
CA ASN A 40 9.50 -5.81 1.31
C ASN A 40 8.62 -5.50 0.10
N ALA A 41 8.53 -4.22 -0.27
CA ALA A 41 8.04 -3.81 -1.57
C ALA A 41 9.08 -4.29 -2.60
N SER A 42 9.03 -5.59 -2.89
CA SER A 42 9.66 -6.17 -4.05
C SER A 42 9.15 -5.37 -5.25
N SER A 43 10.08 -4.86 -6.03
CA SER A 43 9.88 -3.99 -7.19
C SER A 43 8.56 -4.25 -7.92
N ASN A 44 7.88 -3.17 -8.34
CA ASN A 44 6.77 -3.13 -9.30
C ASN A 44 7.08 -3.95 -10.58
N GLU A 45 7.10 -5.27 -10.50
CA GLU A 45 6.99 -6.13 -11.66
C GLU A 45 5.51 -6.12 -12.03
N ILE A 46 5.12 -5.12 -12.81
CA ILE A 46 3.82 -5.06 -13.44
C ILE A 46 3.69 -6.35 -14.25
N SER A 47 2.62 -7.11 -13.99
CA SER A 47 2.36 -8.35 -14.71
C SER A 47 2.27 -8.09 -16.22
N CYS A 48 2.58 -9.09 -17.05
CA CYS A 48 2.45 -8.97 -18.51
C CYS A 48 1.05 -8.50 -18.94
N PHE A 49 0.02 -8.99 -18.24
CA PHE A 49 -1.36 -8.59 -18.43
C PHE A 49 -1.60 -7.11 -18.11
N GLU A 50 -1.15 -6.64 -16.95
CA GLU A 50 -1.34 -5.25 -16.53
C GLU A 50 -0.51 -4.28 -17.39
N ARG A 51 0.65 -4.74 -17.88
CA ARG A 51 1.42 -4.04 -18.91
C ARG A 51 0.62 -3.92 -20.21
N GLY A 52 -0.06 -5.01 -20.58
CA GLY A 52 -0.99 -5.04 -21.71
C GLY A 52 -2.07 -3.97 -21.56
N ILE A 53 -2.74 -3.91 -20.40
CA ILE A 53 -3.80 -2.91 -20.15
C ILE A 53 -3.28 -1.49 -20.37
N VAL A 54 -2.17 -1.13 -19.71
CA VAL A 54 -1.58 0.22 -19.83
C VAL A 54 -1.18 0.56 -21.26
N ASP A 55 -0.63 -0.42 -21.98
CA ASP A 55 -0.30 -0.20 -23.38
C ASP A 55 -1.58 -0.07 -24.22
N GLY A 56 -2.61 -0.90 -24.01
CA GLY A 56 -3.86 -0.86 -24.76
C GLY A 56 -4.64 0.45 -24.59
N GLU A 57 -4.55 1.10 -23.43
CA GLU A 57 -5.25 2.35 -23.15
C GLU A 57 -4.72 3.56 -23.94
N ASP A 58 -3.40 3.65 -24.16
CA ASP A 58 -2.77 4.89 -24.67
C ASP A 58 -1.49 4.67 -25.51
N HIS A 59 -1.12 3.42 -25.81
CA HIS A 59 0.10 3.09 -26.54
C HIS A 59 -0.17 2.11 -27.70
N PRO A 60 0.68 2.11 -28.74
CA PRO A 60 0.60 1.09 -29.78
C PRO A 60 1.02 -0.29 -29.23
N PHE A 61 0.52 -1.35 -29.87
CA PHE A 61 0.88 -2.73 -29.54
C PHE A 61 2.40 -2.94 -29.63
N ASN A 62 3.00 -3.46 -28.56
CA ASN A 62 4.44 -3.64 -28.47
C ASN A 62 4.85 -5.08 -28.78
N GLN A 63 5.30 -5.33 -30.01
CA GLN A 63 5.75 -6.65 -30.45
C GLN A 63 6.87 -7.24 -29.58
N ARG A 64 7.77 -6.41 -29.06
CA ARG A 64 8.84 -6.91 -28.17
C ARG A 64 8.26 -7.40 -26.84
N THR A 65 7.32 -6.65 -26.27
CA THR A 65 6.63 -7.07 -25.04
C THR A 65 5.85 -8.36 -25.30
N TYR A 66 5.10 -8.43 -26.39
CA TYR A 66 4.40 -9.66 -26.79
C TYR A 66 5.34 -10.84 -26.98
N ASN A 67 6.50 -10.67 -27.63
CA ASN A 67 7.46 -11.77 -27.79
C ASN A 67 7.98 -12.32 -26.45
N ASN A 68 7.96 -11.51 -25.39
CA ASN A 68 8.38 -11.92 -24.04
C ASN A 68 7.23 -12.46 -23.19
N CYS A 69 6.00 -11.94 -23.41
CA CYS A 69 4.84 -12.15 -22.54
C CYS A 69 3.74 -13.02 -23.15
N GLY A 70 3.70 -13.14 -24.47
CA GLY A 70 2.68 -13.86 -25.23
C GLY A 70 1.26 -13.37 -24.97
N ASP A 71 0.36 -14.34 -24.83
CA ASP A 71 -1.09 -14.14 -24.74
C ASP A 71 -1.50 -13.27 -23.55
N ASP A 72 -0.79 -13.31 -22.42
CA ASP A 72 -1.11 -12.49 -21.25
C ASP A 72 -1.06 -11.00 -21.59
N TYR A 73 -0.02 -10.57 -22.31
CA TYR A 73 0.10 -9.19 -22.78
C TYR A 73 -0.96 -8.85 -23.83
N HIS A 74 -1.21 -9.76 -24.76
CA HIS A 74 -2.21 -9.55 -25.81
C HIS A 74 -3.63 -9.41 -25.23
N GLN A 75 -4.03 -10.25 -24.28
CA GLN A 75 -5.32 -10.15 -23.61
C GLN A 75 -5.45 -8.84 -22.84
N GLY A 76 -4.43 -8.47 -22.06
CA GLY A 76 -4.40 -7.19 -21.36
C GLY A 76 -4.52 -6.00 -22.31
N PHE A 77 -3.79 -6.05 -23.44
CA PHE A 77 -3.85 -5.01 -24.47
C PHE A 77 -5.25 -4.83 -25.04
N LEU A 78 -5.94 -5.93 -25.35
CA LEU A 78 -7.31 -5.86 -25.84
C LEU A 78 -8.27 -5.31 -24.77
N GLU A 79 -8.09 -5.67 -23.50
CA GLU A 79 -8.90 -5.11 -22.41
C GLU A 79 -8.67 -3.60 -22.22
N GLY A 80 -7.41 -3.16 -22.18
CA GLY A 80 -7.07 -1.74 -22.11
C GLY A 80 -7.58 -0.95 -23.31
N CYS A 81 -7.43 -1.50 -24.52
CA CYS A 81 -7.94 -0.84 -25.72
C CYS A 81 -9.47 -0.72 -25.73
N MET A 82 -10.20 -1.74 -25.28
CA MET A 82 -11.66 -1.69 -25.18
C MET A 82 -12.16 -0.82 -24.01
N SER A 83 -11.30 -0.43 -23.06
CA SER A 83 -11.67 0.47 -21.98
C SER A 83 -11.81 1.92 -22.45
N VAL A 84 -11.17 2.26 -23.58
CA VAL A 84 -11.24 3.59 -24.21
C VAL A 84 -12.59 3.76 -24.93
N GLU A 85 -13.28 4.86 -24.63
CA GLU A 85 -14.59 5.15 -25.21
C GLU A 85 -14.54 5.21 -26.75
N GLY A 86 -15.43 4.46 -27.40
CA GLY A 86 -15.53 4.40 -28.86
C GLY A 86 -14.71 3.28 -29.52
N ASN A 87 -13.84 2.61 -28.78
CA ASN A 87 -13.13 1.44 -29.29
C ASN A 87 -14.03 0.20 -29.28
N THR A 88 -13.94 -0.59 -30.35
CA THR A 88 -14.57 -1.90 -30.45
C THR A 88 -13.50 -2.99 -30.44
N ARG A 89 -13.90 -4.23 -30.16
CA ARG A 89 -12.98 -5.36 -30.19
C ARG A 89 -12.28 -5.51 -31.54
N GLU A 90 -13.00 -5.29 -32.65
CA GLU A 90 -12.45 -5.36 -34.00
C GLU A 90 -11.34 -4.30 -34.22
N VAL A 91 -11.58 -3.06 -33.78
CA VAL A 91 -10.55 -2.00 -33.83
C VAL A 91 -9.33 -2.40 -33.01
N CYS A 92 -9.53 -2.91 -31.81
CA CYS A 92 -8.43 -3.33 -30.93
C CYS A 92 -7.65 -4.52 -31.47
N GLU A 93 -8.31 -5.54 -32.03
CA GLU A 93 -7.62 -6.67 -32.67
C GLU A 93 -6.82 -6.21 -33.90
N SER A 94 -7.40 -5.33 -34.73
CA SER A 94 -6.69 -4.77 -35.89
C SER A 94 -5.43 -3.98 -35.54
N ALA A 95 -5.34 -3.44 -34.31
CA ALA A 95 -4.16 -2.73 -33.81
C ALA A 95 -3.00 -3.68 -33.43
N THR A 96 -3.26 -4.99 -33.36
CA THR A 96 -2.26 -6.02 -33.02
C THR A 96 -1.70 -6.74 -34.25
N ASP A 97 -2.32 -6.59 -35.42
CA ASP A 97 -2.01 -7.31 -36.68
C ASP A 97 -0.80 -6.72 -37.46
N ALA A 98 0.07 -5.93 -36.82
CA ALA A 98 1.14 -5.15 -37.46
C ALA A 98 2.47 -5.90 -37.64
#